data_AF-A0A015KGJ4-F1
#
_entry.id   AF-A0A015KGJ4-F1
#
_cell.length_a   1.000
_cell.length_b   1.000
_cell.length_c   1.000
_cell.angle_alpha   90.00
_cell.angle_beta   90.00
_cell.angle_gamma   90.00
#
_symmetry.space_group_name_H-M   'P 1'
#
loop_
_entity.id
_entity.type
_entity.pdbx_description
1 polymer ?
#
loop_
_entity_poly.entity_id
_entity_poly.type
_entity_poly.pdbx_seq_one_letter_code
_entity_poly.pdbx_strand_id
1 'polypeptide(L)'
;MMLVRSITFYMIVMRPELSQWMIITTQEDFIKWFEEAKSTVVNFWSDWVWEPLIRMMDTIRHKERRLVLMGKDSLNSDLESLERMVLDFVRDQRQLNDEEIVNLTYRIRDGDLSMVLRVYEQELKSPFKSTVTGNLIRTLLIQVQKTKVDMELAMAALDKLLKSNELNFAFLALGPSLFVVYLFSTWIKNIWWNKGTWPGKVKGANVKMRESLRIVERLLVERLLEERDHLLASHPTPFATHGLVICHVHRLRTYAMYLPSKNNLRGRVLDDLRALDYPRMGVRQKVMTCERMWRCWGFLNSRDE
;
A
#
# COMPACT_ATOMS: atom_id res chain seq x y z
N MET A 1 17.28 28.60 -42.52
CA MET A 1 17.42 27.20 -42.97
C MET A 1 18.88 26.70 -43.08
N MET A 2 19.90 27.55 -42.88
CA MET A 2 21.33 27.15 -42.85
C MET A 2 21.85 26.75 -41.46
N LEU A 3 21.25 27.26 -40.36
CA LEU A 3 21.68 26.96 -38.99
C LEU A 3 21.40 25.52 -38.53
N VAL A 4 20.27 24.94 -38.93
CA VAL A 4 19.89 23.56 -38.55
C VAL A 4 20.77 22.51 -39.25
N ARG A 5 21.24 22.80 -40.47
CA ARG A 5 22.17 21.91 -41.19
C ARG A 5 23.58 21.92 -40.59
N SER A 6 24.03 23.05 -40.02
CA SER A 6 25.35 23.14 -39.38
C SER A 6 25.41 22.33 -38.07
N ILE A 7 24.34 22.37 -37.28
CA ILE A 7 24.23 21.59 -36.02
C ILE A 7 24.16 20.08 -36.33
N THR A 8 23.47 19.70 -37.40
CA THR A 8 23.36 18.28 -37.80
C THR A 8 24.70 17.72 -38.30
N PHE A 9 25.53 18.55 -38.95
CA PHE A 9 26.85 18.13 -39.42
C PHE A 9 27.87 18.00 -38.27
N TYR A 10 27.82 18.91 -37.29
CA TYR A 10 28.65 18.82 -36.07
C TYR A 10 28.30 17.60 -35.20
N MET A 11 27.02 17.19 -35.20
CA MET A 11 26.54 16.03 -34.44
C MET A 11 26.88 14.67 -35.07
N ILE A 12 27.37 14.65 -36.32
CA ILE A 12 27.75 13.42 -37.03
C ILE A 12 29.24 13.11 -36.87
N VAL A 13 30.09 14.11 -36.67
CA VAL A 13 31.56 13.93 -36.53
C VAL A 13 31.97 13.59 -35.09
N MET A 14 31.17 13.94 -34.07
CA MET A 14 31.46 13.77 -32.63
C MET A 14 30.83 12.52 -31.98
N ARG A 15 30.50 11.46 -32.74
CA ARG A 15 29.57 10.40 -32.27
C ARG A 15 30.11 9.19 -31.49
N PRO A 16 31.38 8.77 -31.51
CA PRO A 16 31.78 7.59 -30.74
C PRO A 16 31.96 7.90 -29.23
N GLU A 17 32.60 9.01 -28.90
CA GLU A 17 32.94 9.43 -27.52
C GLU A 17 31.68 9.75 -26.67
N LEU A 18 30.72 10.51 -27.24
CA LEU A 18 29.50 10.91 -26.52
C LEU A 18 28.55 9.73 -26.27
N SER A 19 28.55 8.71 -27.15
CA SER A 19 27.76 7.50 -26.94
C SER A 19 28.31 6.64 -25.80
N GLN A 20 29.64 6.55 -25.67
CA GLN A 20 30.28 5.87 -24.55
C GLN A 20 30.04 6.61 -23.24
N TRP A 21 30.18 7.94 -23.22
CA TRP A 21 29.85 8.75 -22.04
C TRP A 21 28.40 8.57 -21.58
N MET A 22 27.44 8.55 -22.49
CA MET A 22 26.02 8.40 -22.19
C MET A 22 25.63 6.98 -21.72
N ILE A 23 26.36 5.95 -22.15
CA ILE A 23 26.16 4.55 -21.72
C ILE A 23 26.81 4.30 -20.35
N ILE A 24 27.94 4.96 -20.05
CA ILE A 24 28.63 4.83 -18.76
C ILE A 24 27.88 5.61 -17.66
N THR A 25 27.36 6.81 -17.94
CA THR A 25 26.55 7.57 -16.97
C THR A 25 25.25 6.86 -16.62
N THR A 26 24.60 6.19 -17.56
CA THR A 26 23.32 5.51 -17.30
C THR A 26 23.41 4.36 -16.29
N GLN A 27 24.57 3.71 -16.13
CA GLN A 27 24.71 2.63 -15.14
C GLN A 27 24.98 3.15 -13.74
N GLU A 28 25.85 4.15 -13.61
CA GLU A 28 26.13 4.78 -12.30
C GLU A 28 24.90 5.53 -11.76
N ASP A 29 24.17 6.21 -12.64
CA ASP A 29 22.95 6.91 -12.28
C ASP A 29 21.82 5.94 -11.89
N PHE A 30 21.76 4.76 -12.52
CA PHE A 30 20.78 3.73 -12.15
C PHE A 30 21.04 3.15 -10.77
N ILE A 31 22.32 2.90 -10.43
CA ILE A 31 22.71 2.39 -9.11
C ILE A 31 22.38 3.43 -8.03
N LYS A 32 22.71 4.71 -8.27
CA LYS A 32 22.37 5.81 -7.35
C LYS A 32 20.87 5.94 -7.15
N TRP A 33 20.10 5.95 -8.24
CA TRP A 33 18.64 6.02 -8.17
C TRP A 33 18.04 4.82 -7.43
N PHE A 34 18.60 3.62 -7.61
CA PHE A 34 18.16 2.43 -6.89
C PHE A 34 18.47 2.52 -5.39
N GLU A 35 19.64 3.03 -5.03
CA GLU A 35 20.04 3.21 -3.63
C GLU A 35 19.24 4.31 -2.92
N GLU A 36 18.94 5.40 -3.63
CA GLU A 36 18.02 6.47 -3.19
C GLU A 36 16.58 5.96 -3.05
N ALA A 37 16.09 5.18 -4.01
CA ALA A 37 14.75 4.59 -3.93
C ALA A 37 14.65 3.60 -2.77
N LYS A 38 15.68 2.76 -2.57
CA LYS A 38 15.74 1.81 -1.46
C LYS A 38 15.75 2.55 -0.12
N SER A 39 16.60 3.56 0.04
CA SER A 39 16.66 4.33 1.29
C SER A 39 15.34 5.06 1.57
N THR A 40 14.71 5.63 0.54
CA THR A 40 13.40 6.29 0.66
C THR A 40 12.31 5.30 1.13
N VAL A 41 12.26 4.09 0.57
CA VAL A 41 11.29 3.07 0.98
C VAL A 41 11.55 2.59 2.41
N VAL A 42 12.82 2.38 2.78
CA VAL A 42 13.19 1.96 4.15
C VAL A 42 12.82 3.03 5.17
N ASN A 43 13.15 4.30 4.90
CA ASN A 43 12.82 5.41 5.79
C ASN A 43 11.32 5.61 5.91
N PHE A 44 10.59 5.55 4.80
CA PHE A 44 9.13 5.61 4.81
C PHE A 44 8.52 4.46 5.63
N TRP A 45 9.00 3.23 5.46
CA TRP A 45 8.48 2.09 6.20
C TRP A 45 8.79 2.16 7.70
N SER A 46 10.02 2.55 8.06
CA SER A 46 10.45 2.73 9.44
C SER A 46 9.62 3.81 10.15
N ASP A 47 9.60 5.02 9.59
CA ASP A 47 9.14 6.21 10.30
C ASP A 47 7.62 6.36 10.24
N TRP A 48 6.97 5.88 9.17
CA TRP A 48 5.54 6.11 8.93
C TRP A 48 4.66 4.88 9.12
N VAL A 49 5.24 3.67 9.18
CA VAL A 49 4.49 2.43 9.36
C VAL A 49 4.92 1.72 10.63
N TRP A 50 6.21 1.46 10.80
CA TRP A 50 6.71 0.66 11.91
C TRP A 50 6.67 1.40 13.26
N GLU A 51 7.23 2.61 13.31
CA GLU A 51 7.29 3.40 14.55
C GLU A 51 5.89 3.76 15.10
N PRO A 52 4.92 4.20 14.27
CA PRO A 52 3.57 4.50 14.77
C PRO A 52 2.82 3.24 15.24
N LEU A 53 3.02 2.09 14.59
CA LEU A 53 2.42 0.81 15.01
C LEU A 53 2.94 0.36 16.38
N ILE A 54 4.25 0.49 16.63
CA ILE A 54 4.83 0.17 17.95
C ILE A 54 4.29 1.12 19.01
N ARG A 55 4.27 2.43 18.76
CA ARG A 55 3.73 3.42 19.71
C ARG A 55 2.26 3.13 20.03
N MET A 56 1.46 2.77 19.04
CA MET A 56 0.08 2.36 19.25
C MET A 56 -0.03 1.09 20.10
N MET A 57 0.79 0.06 19.82
CA MET A 57 0.81 -1.18 20.60
C MET A 57 1.23 -0.94 22.05
N ASP A 58 2.18 -0.04 22.27
CA ASP A 58 2.67 0.35 23.59
C ASP A 58 1.59 1.04 24.42
N THR A 59 0.84 1.96 23.80
CA THR A 59 -0.30 2.66 24.42
C THR A 59 -1.42 1.70 24.82
N ILE A 60 -1.69 0.67 24.01
CA ILE A 60 -2.70 -0.35 24.34
C ILE A 60 -2.21 -1.24 25.49
N ARG A 61 -0.95 -1.69 25.46
CA ARG A 61 -0.40 -2.63 26.44
C ARG A 61 -0.15 -2.01 27.83
N HIS A 62 0.17 -0.72 27.90
CA HIS A 62 0.46 -0.03 29.16
C HIS A 62 -0.76 0.61 29.84
N LYS A 63 -1.91 0.73 29.17
CA LYS A 63 -3.15 1.26 29.77
C LYS A 63 -3.70 0.36 30.89
N GLU A 64 -3.67 -0.95 30.71
CA GLU A 64 -4.22 -1.88 31.73
C GLU A 64 -3.39 -1.91 33.01
N ARG A 65 -2.05 -1.92 32.91
CA ARG A 65 -1.19 -2.07 34.09
C ARG A 65 -1.23 -0.85 35.01
N ARG A 66 -1.24 0.37 34.46
CA ARG A 66 -1.20 1.60 35.26
C ARG A 66 -2.56 1.93 35.91
N LEU A 67 -3.67 1.59 35.25
CA LEU A 67 -5.03 1.74 35.81
C LEU A 67 -5.29 0.74 36.97
N VAL A 68 -4.79 -0.48 36.87
CA VAL A 68 -4.94 -1.51 37.93
C VAL A 68 -4.05 -1.23 39.15
N LEU A 69 -2.87 -0.64 38.96
CA LEU A 69 -1.98 -0.26 40.06
C LEU A 69 -2.50 0.97 40.83
N MET A 70 -2.87 2.05 40.14
CA MET A 70 -3.42 3.23 40.82
C MET A 70 -4.74 2.94 41.53
N GLY A 71 -5.61 2.11 40.96
CA GLY A 71 -6.89 1.75 41.59
C GLY A 71 -6.74 0.89 42.85
N LYS A 72 -5.67 0.10 42.98
CA LYS A 72 -5.41 -0.71 44.19
C LYS A 72 -4.78 0.10 45.31
N ASP A 73 -3.81 0.96 44.99
CA ASP A 73 -3.11 1.77 45.99
C ASP A 73 -4.01 2.90 46.52
N SER A 74 -4.81 3.54 45.66
CA SER A 74 -5.76 4.57 46.10
C SER A 74 -6.89 3.98 46.94
N LEU A 75 -7.43 2.82 46.56
CA LEU A 75 -8.51 2.17 47.30
C LEU A 75 -8.05 1.69 48.68
N ASN A 76 -6.82 1.19 48.81
CA ASN A 76 -6.26 0.83 50.11
C ASN A 76 -6.04 2.05 51.01
N SER A 77 -5.54 3.16 50.46
CA SER A 77 -5.38 4.41 51.21
C SER A 77 -6.73 4.98 51.68
N ASP A 78 -7.76 4.87 50.85
CA ASP A 78 -9.10 5.34 51.19
C ASP A 78 -9.78 4.44 52.24
N LEU A 79 -9.56 3.12 52.18
CA LEU A 79 -10.03 2.16 53.19
C LEU A 79 -9.35 2.38 54.55
N GLU A 80 -8.04 2.64 54.56
CA GLU A 80 -7.30 2.91 55.79
C GLU A 80 -7.73 4.23 56.45
N SER A 81 -8.02 5.25 55.63
CA SER A 81 -8.55 6.53 56.11
C SER A 81 -9.96 6.37 56.68
N LEU A 82 -10.82 5.59 56.01
CA LEU A 82 -12.17 5.29 56.46
C LEU A 82 -12.17 4.50 57.77
N GLU A 83 -11.28 3.50 57.91
CA GLU A 83 -11.12 2.72 59.13
C GLU A 83 -10.79 3.62 60.33
N ARG A 84 -9.82 4.54 60.19
CA ARG A 84 -9.45 5.48 61.25
C ARG A 84 -10.60 6.41 61.62
N MET A 85 -11.28 6.98 60.62
CA MET A 85 -12.39 7.92 60.83
C MET A 85 -13.59 7.26 61.54
N VAL A 86 -13.88 6.01 61.22
CA VAL A 86 -14.94 5.22 61.85
C VAL A 86 -14.59 4.87 63.30
N LEU A 87 -13.34 4.49 63.57
CA LEU A 87 -12.88 4.18 64.93
C LEU A 87 -12.91 5.41 65.84
N ASP A 88 -12.52 6.58 65.30
CA ASP A 88 -12.58 7.84 66.03
C ASP A 88 -14.04 8.25 66.32
N PHE A 89 -14.94 8.09 65.36
CA PHE A 89 -16.38 8.37 65.55
C PHE A 89 -17.04 7.50 66.63
N VAL A 90 -16.70 6.20 66.68
CA VAL A 90 -17.21 5.27 67.69
C VAL A 90 -16.66 5.58 69.08
N ARG A 91 -15.41 6.04 69.17
CA ARG A 91 -14.77 6.47 70.43
C ARG A 91 -15.39 7.76 70.99
N ASP A 92 -15.65 8.74 70.12
CA ASP A 92 -16.20 10.04 70.52
C ASP A 92 -17.65 9.95 71.05
N GLN A 93 -18.44 8.98 70.58
CA GLN A 93 -19.83 8.78 71.03
C GLN A 93 -20.00 8.00 72.35
N ARG A 94 -18.91 7.57 73.02
CA ARG A 94 -18.92 6.93 74.37
C ARG A 94 -19.99 5.84 74.55
N GLN A 95 -19.98 4.79 73.72
CA GLN A 95 -20.86 3.63 73.92
C GLN A 95 -20.19 2.25 73.88
N LEU A 96 -18.86 2.13 73.83
CA LEU A 96 -18.20 0.82 73.80
C LEU A 96 -16.92 0.80 74.68
N ASN A 97 -16.67 -0.34 75.33
CA ASN A 97 -15.43 -0.61 76.08
C ASN A 97 -14.29 -0.99 75.12
N ASP A 98 -13.03 -0.79 75.54
CA ASP A 98 -11.84 -0.99 74.69
C ASP A 98 -11.71 -2.40 74.06
N GLU A 99 -12.32 -3.43 74.67
CA GLU A 99 -12.36 -4.79 74.11
C GLU A 99 -13.32 -4.96 72.92
N GLU A 100 -14.40 -4.18 72.84
CA GLU A 100 -15.39 -4.24 71.75
C GLU A 100 -14.88 -3.52 70.49
N ILE A 101 -14.02 -2.53 70.67
CA ILE A 101 -13.35 -1.78 69.58
C ILE A 101 -12.45 -2.72 68.76
N VAL A 102 -11.72 -3.63 69.42
CA VAL A 102 -10.82 -4.60 68.76
C VAL A 102 -11.61 -5.61 67.91
N ASN A 103 -12.78 -6.06 68.38
CA ASN A 103 -13.65 -6.96 67.63
C ASN A 103 -14.30 -6.26 66.42
N LEU A 104 -14.62 -4.97 66.56
CA LEU A 104 -15.14 -4.15 65.47
C LEU A 104 -14.08 -3.90 64.38
N THR A 105 -12.81 -3.67 64.74
CA THR A 105 -11.70 -3.55 63.78
C THR A 105 -11.53 -4.81 62.93
N TYR A 106 -11.69 -5.99 63.54
CA TYR A 106 -11.63 -7.25 62.80
C TYR A 106 -12.78 -7.41 61.79
N ARG A 107 -14.01 -7.01 62.18
CA ARG A 107 -15.20 -7.06 61.31
C ARG A 107 -15.19 -6.01 60.19
N ILE A 108 -14.59 -4.83 60.45
CA ILE A 108 -14.40 -3.78 59.44
C ILE A 108 -13.38 -4.24 58.39
N ARG A 109 -12.30 -4.92 58.79
CA ARG A 109 -11.35 -5.56 57.86
C ARG A 109 -11.99 -6.64 56.97
N ASP A 110 -13.04 -7.30 57.46
CA ASP A 110 -13.80 -8.33 56.73
C ASP A 110 -14.97 -7.73 55.90
N GLY A 111 -15.16 -6.39 55.94
CA GLY A 111 -16.09 -5.66 55.09
C GLY A 111 -17.51 -5.47 55.66
N ASP A 112 -17.76 -5.78 56.93
CA ASP A 112 -19.08 -5.58 57.56
C ASP A 112 -19.18 -4.19 58.21
N LEU A 113 -19.70 -3.23 57.46
CA LEU A 113 -19.88 -1.83 57.86
C LEU A 113 -21.28 -1.53 58.46
N SER A 114 -22.08 -2.56 58.74
CA SER A 114 -23.50 -2.43 59.09
C SER A 114 -23.76 -1.59 60.34
N MET A 115 -22.86 -1.62 61.32
CA MET A 115 -23.00 -0.89 62.58
C MET A 115 -22.74 0.61 62.41
N VAL A 116 -21.77 0.96 61.56
CA VAL A 116 -21.39 2.34 61.23
C VAL A 116 -22.50 3.03 60.44
N LEU A 117 -23.08 2.32 59.47
CA LEU A 117 -24.18 2.81 58.64
C LEU A 117 -25.41 3.20 59.47
N ARG A 118 -25.74 2.44 60.51
CA ARG A 118 -26.86 2.74 61.41
C ARG A 118 -26.68 4.05 62.18
N VAL A 119 -25.48 4.29 62.70
CA VAL A 119 -25.19 5.51 63.46
C VAL A 119 -25.12 6.73 62.54
N TYR A 120 -24.57 6.56 61.33
CA TYR A 120 -24.61 7.59 60.28
C TYR A 120 -26.05 7.96 59.87
N GLU A 121 -26.93 6.98 59.71
CA GLU A 121 -28.35 7.17 59.37
C GLU A 121 -29.14 7.89 60.48
N GLN A 122 -28.67 7.79 61.72
CA GLN A 122 -29.25 8.45 62.89
C GLN A 122 -28.81 9.91 63.00
N GLU A 123 -27.55 10.24 62.67
CA GLU A 123 -27.05 11.62 62.66
C GLU A 123 -27.52 12.45 61.45
N LEU A 124 -27.75 11.81 60.29
CA LEU A 124 -28.29 12.50 59.12
C LEU A 124 -29.66 13.16 59.37
N LYS A 125 -30.35 12.74 60.44
CA LYS A 125 -31.65 13.26 60.85
C LYS A 125 -31.61 14.65 61.49
N SER A 126 -30.45 15.21 61.85
CA SER A 126 -30.40 16.59 62.40
C SER A 126 -29.14 17.41 62.07
N PRO A 127 -29.03 17.96 60.85
CA PRO A 127 -27.82 18.65 60.38
C PRO A 127 -27.63 20.12 60.85
N PHE A 128 -28.53 20.71 61.67
CA PHE A 128 -28.58 22.18 61.83
C PHE A 128 -28.34 22.76 63.23
N LYS A 129 -27.90 21.99 64.24
CA LYS A 129 -27.83 22.50 65.63
C LYS A 129 -26.52 23.17 66.07
N SER A 130 -25.55 23.47 65.20
CA SER A 130 -24.26 24.07 65.65
C SER A 130 -23.61 25.10 64.71
N THR A 131 -24.39 25.88 63.96
CA THR A 131 -23.87 26.65 62.81
C THR A 131 -23.46 28.11 63.09
N VAL A 132 -23.76 28.68 64.25
CA VAL A 132 -23.64 30.14 64.46
C VAL A 132 -22.61 30.36 65.57
N THR A 133 -21.32 30.60 65.31
CA THR A 133 -20.78 31.99 65.26
C THR A 133 -19.36 32.07 64.65
N GLY A 134 -18.72 30.96 64.27
CA GLY A 134 -17.34 30.94 63.70
C GLY A 134 -17.23 30.43 62.26
N ASN A 135 -18.37 30.17 61.60
CA ASN A 135 -18.46 29.22 60.50
C ASN A 135 -18.27 29.83 59.10
N LEU A 136 -18.35 31.15 58.93
CA LEU A 136 -18.34 31.75 57.58
C LEU A 136 -16.95 31.63 56.90
N ILE A 137 -15.88 31.96 57.64
CA ILE A 137 -14.50 31.82 57.14
C ILE A 137 -14.15 30.34 56.94
N ARG A 138 -14.60 29.45 57.85
CA ARG A 138 -14.39 28.00 57.73
C ARG A 138 -15.13 27.42 56.53
N THR A 139 -16.36 27.84 56.29
CA THR A 139 -17.17 27.44 55.13
C THR A 139 -16.55 27.94 53.83
N LEU A 140 -16.06 29.19 53.78
CA LEU A 140 -15.31 29.73 52.64
C LEU A 140 -14.03 28.94 52.36
N LEU A 141 -13.25 28.60 53.39
CA LEU A 141 -12.04 27.78 53.25
C LEU A 141 -12.36 26.37 52.75
N ILE A 142 -13.43 25.75 53.25
CA ILE A 142 -13.93 24.45 52.76
C ILE A 142 -14.35 24.57 51.29
N GLN A 143 -14.99 25.67 50.90
CA GLN A 143 -15.45 25.89 49.52
C GLN A 143 -14.29 26.11 48.55
N VAL A 144 -13.22 26.79 48.98
CA VAL A 144 -11.97 26.92 48.20
C VAL A 144 -11.29 25.56 48.04
N GLN A 145 -11.20 24.76 49.11
CA GLN A 145 -10.63 23.42 49.02
C GLN A 145 -11.47 22.48 48.16
N LYS A 146 -12.80 22.57 48.24
CA LYS A 146 -13.72 21.81 47.38
C LYS A 146 -13.52 22.17 45.91
N THR A 147 -13.43 23.45 45.60
CA THR A 147 -13.14 23.93 44.23
C THR A 147 -11.78 23.44 43.73
N LYS A 148 -10.75 23.41 44.58
CA LYS A 148 -9.43 22.86 44.23
C LYS A 148 -9.51 21.36 43.92
N VAL A 149 -10.19 20.58 44.76
CA VAL A 149 -10.38 19.14 44.54
C VAL A 149 -11.19 18.89 43.28
N ASP A 150 -12.26 19.64 43.05
CA ASP A 150 -13.10 19.51 41.85
C ASP A 150 -12.31 19.89 40.59
N MET A 151 -11.43 20.89 40.66
CA MET A 151 -10.51 21.24 39.57
C MET A 151 -9.49 20.14 39.31
N GLU A 152 -8.85 19.58 40.33
CA GLU A 152 -7.89 18.46 40.19
C GLU A 152 -8.58 17.23 39.58
N LEU A 153 -9.82 16.94 40.00
CA LEU A 153 -10.61 15.82 39.49
C LEU A 153 -11.06 16.05 38.04
N ALA A 154 -11.40 17.30 37.69
CA ALA A 154 -11.68 17.71 36.31
C ALA A 154 -10.43 17.65 35.42
N MET A 155 -9.26 18.06 35.93
CA MET A 155 -7.99 17.95 35.21
C MET A 155 -7.60 16.48 34.99
N ALA A 156 -7.79 15.61 35.99
CA ALA A 156 -7.60 14.17 35.84
C ALA A 156 -8.59 13.56 34.82
N ALA A 157 -9.83 14.05 34.79
CA ALA A 157 -10.82 13.64 33.79
C ALA A 157 -10.45 14.10 32.37
N LEU A 158 -9.91 15.31 32.22
CA LEU A 158 -9.40 15.84 30.94
C LEU A 158 -8.19 15.02 30.43
N ASP A 159 -7.24 14.72 31.31
CA ASP A 159 -6.12 13.85 30.96
C ASP A 159 -6.61 12.48 30.49
N LYS A 160 -7.60 11.91 31.17
CA LYS A 160 -8.23 10.65 30.76
C LYS A 160 -8.92 10.75 29.41
N LEU A 161 -9.60 11.85 29.11
CA LEU A 161 -10.28 12.07 27.82
C LEU A 161 -9.28 12.26 26.67
N LEU A 162 -8.26 13.10 26.84
CA LEU A 162 -7.21 13.29 25.85
C LEU A 162 -6.47 11.98 25.57
N LYS A 163 -6.18 11.21 26.61
CA LYS A 163 -5.54 9.89 26.51
C LYS A 163 -6.46 8.81 25.95
N SER A 164 -7.77 8.93 26.13
CA SER A 164 -8.77 8.07 25.50
C SER A 164 -8.87 8.34 23.99
N ASN A 165 -8.66 9.58 23.57
CA ASN A 165 -8.70 10.01 22.17
C ASN A 165 -7.35 9.89 21.44
N GLU A 166 -6.25 9.69 22.16
CA GLU A 166 -4.92 9.46 21.60
C GLU A 166 -4.90 8.34 20.55
N LEU A 167 -5.66 7.26 20.78
CA LEU A 167 -5.79 6.17 19.80
C LEU A 167 -6.49 6.63 18.51
N ASN A 168 -7.52 7.47 18.61
CA ASN A 168 -8.19 8.03 17.43
C ASN A 168 -7.23 8.93 16.64
N PHE A 169 -6.43 9.76 17.32
CA PHE A 169 -5.42 10.58 16.65
C PHE A 169 -4.29 9.74 16.03
N ALA A 170 -3.89 8.65 16.66
CA ALA A 170 -2.93 7.71 16.10
C ALA A 170 -3.45 7.04 14.82
N PHE A 171 -4.71 6.58 14.81
CA PHE A 171 -5.34 6.05 13.59
C PHE A 171 -5.47 7.11 12.49
N LEU A 172 -5.81 8.35 12.85
CA LEU A 172 -5.91 9.45 11.90
C LEU A 172 -4.55 9.75 11.23
N ALA A 173 -3.45 9.65 11.98
CA ALA A 173 -2.09 9.84 11.49
C ALA A 173 -1.59 8.67 10.61
N LEU A 174 -2.07 7.44 10.86
CA LEU A 174 -1.73 6.25 10.06
C LEU A 174 -2.45 6.20 8.70
N GLY A 175 -3.60 6.87 8.59
CA GLY A 175 -4.43 6.85 7.37
C GLY A 175 -3.68 7.21 6.09
N PRO A 176 -2.99 8.38 6.02
CA PRO A 176 -2.21 8.76 4.84
C PRO A 176 -1.12 7.74 4.48
N SER A 177 -0.42 7.17 5.46
CA SER A 177 0.62 6.17 5.23
C SER A 177 0.06 4.90 4.58
N LEU A 178 -1.06 4.39 5.10
CA LEU A 178 -1.73 3.21 4.55
C LEU A 178 -2.28 3.47 3.14
N PHE A 179 -2.77 4.69 2.88
CA PHE A 179 -3.22 5.09 1.56
C PHE A 179 -2.08 5.08 0.53
N VAL A 180 -0.91 5.61 0.88
CA VAL A 180 0.29 5.56 0.02
C VAL A 180 0.73 4.12 -0.25
N VAL A 181 0.77 3.26 0.78
CA VAL A 181 1.10 1.83 0.63
C VAL A 181 0.09 1.12 -0.29
N TYR A 182 -1.19 1.44 -0.17
CA TYR A 182 -2.24 0.89 -1.04
C TYR A 182 -2.07 1.32 -2.51
N LEU A 183 -1.82 2.62 -2.77
CA LEU A 183 -1.55 3.13 -4.10
C LEU A 183 -0.29 2.50 -4.71
N PHE A 184 0.79 2.39 -3.93
CA PHE A 184 2.02 1.76 -4.38
C PHE A 184 1.83 0.27 -4.69
N SER A 185 1.09 -0.45 -3.83
CA SER A 185 0.77 -1.86 -4.04
C SER A 185 -0.10 -2.08 -5.28
N THR A 186 -1.11 -1.24 -5.50
CA THR A 186 -1.96 -1.32 -6.69
C THR A 186 -1.18 -0.95 -7.95
N TRP A 187 -0.27 0.02 -7.90
CA TRP A 187 0.62 0.37 -9.01
C TRP A 187 1.53 -0.79 -9.41
N ILE A 188 2.22 -1.43 -8.44
CA ILE A 188 3.07 -2.60 -8.70
C ILE A 188 2.26 -3.75 -9.29
N LYS A 189 1.11 -4.06 -8.68
CA LYS A 189 0.19 -5.10 -9.15
C LYS A 189 -0.25 -4.83 -10.58
N ASN A 190 -0.60 -3.58 -10.91
CA ASN A 190 -1.04 -3.21 -12.25
C ASN A 190 0.10 -3.31 -13.27
N ILE A 191 1.35 -3.04 -12.87
CA ILE A 191 2.52 -3.18 -13.74
C ILE A 191 2.88 -4.66 -13.97
N TRP A 192 2.74 -5.51 -12.96
CA TRP A 192 3.00 -6.96 -13.08
C TRP A 192 1.87 -7.71 -13.79
N TRP A 193 0.60 -7.31 -13.60
CA TRP A 193 -0.55 -8.01 -14.19
C TRP A 193 -1.06 -7.42 -15.50
N ASN A 194 -0.69 -6.19 -15.88
CA ASN A 194 -1.08 -5.70 -17.20
C ASN A 194 -0.38 -6.48 -18.31
N LYS A 195 -1.18 -7.26 -19.05
CA LYS A 195 -0.85 -7.81 -20.38
C LYS A 195 -0.44 -6.74 -21.42
N GLY A 196 -0.55 -5.46 -21.07
CA GLY A 196 -0.09 -4.30 -21.86
C GLY A 196 1.40 -3.99 -21.75
N THR A 197 2.16 -4.69 -20.90
CA THR A 197 3.63 -4.63 -20.90
C THR A 197 4.18 -5.05 -22.27
N TRP A 198 5.29 -4.44 -22.69
CA TRP A 198 5.99 -4.72 -23.95
C TRP A 198 6.04 -6.22 -24.32
N PRO A 199 6.38 -7.17 -23.41
CA PRO A 199 6.32 -8.60 -23.70
C PRO A 199 4.92 -9.12 -24.10
N GLY A 200 3.84 -8.61 -23.50
CA GLY A 200 2.47 -9.00 -23.85
C GLY A 200 2.05 -8.48 -25.23
N LYS A 201 2.47 -7.26 -25.60
CA LYS A 201 2.28 -6.73 -26.96
C LYS A 201 3.08 -7.50 -28.01
N VAL A 202 4.30 -7.93 -27.68
CA VAL A 202 5.14 -8.79 -28.54
C VAL A 202 4.47 -10.15 -28.76
N LYS A 203 3.97 -10.79 -27.69
CA LYS A 203 3.21 -12.05 -27.81
C LYS A 203 1.99 -11.90 -28.72
N GLY A 204 1.18 -10.86 -28.51
CA GLY A 204 0.02 -10.57 -29.36
C GLY A 204 0.39 -10.26 -30.82
N ALA A 205 1.53 -9.60 -31.06
CA ALA A 205 2.04 -9.36 -32.40
C ALA A 205 2.49 -10.65 -33.09
N ASN A 206 3.15 -11.56 -32.38
CA ASN A 206 3.60 -12.85 -32.92
C ASN A 206 2.40 -13.71 -33.39
N VAL A 207 1.34 -13.79 -32.59
CA VAL A 207 0.11 -14.52 -32.96
C VAL A 207 -0.52 -13.94 -34.23
N LYS A 208 -0.67 -12.61 -34.30
CA LYS A 208 -1.23 -11.92 -35.47
C LYS A 208 -0.35 -12.04 -36.72
N MET A 209 0.97 -12.08 -36.52
CA MET A 209 1.94 -12.25 -37.59
C MET A 209 1.89 -13.68 -38.15
N ARG A 210 1.76 -14.68 -37.27
CA ARG A 210 1.55 -16.09 -37.63
C ARG A 210 0.30 -16.28 -38.48
N GLU A 211 -0.82 -15.70 -38.05
CA GLU A 211 -2.08 -15.76 -38.79
C GLU A 211 -1.96 -15.09 -40.17
N SER A 212 -1.37 -13.90 -40.23
CA SER A 212 -1.19 -13.18 -41.49
C SER A 212 -0.26 -13.93 -42.46
N LEU A 213 0.81 -14.57 -41.96
CA LEU A 213 1.72 -15.37 -42.79
C LEU A 213 1.05 -16.63 -43.32
N ARG A 214 0.23 -17.30 -42.49
CA ARG A 214 -0.57 -18.46 -42.90
C ARG A 214 -1.55 -18.10 -44.02
N ILE A 215 -2.18 -16.92 -43.95
CA ILE A 215 -3.08 -16.45 -45.01
C ILE A 215 -2.30 -16.18 -46.29
N VAL A 216 -1.14 -15.52 -46.21
CA VAL A 216 -0.27 -15.30 -47.38
C VAL A 216 0.14 -16.61 -48.02
N GLU A 217 0.60 -17.58 -47.22
CA GLU A 217 0.98 -18.91 -47.71
C GLU A 217 -0.20 -19.63 -48.38
N ARG A 218 -1.39 -19.62 -47.76
CA ARG A 218 -2.60 -20.21 -48.35
C ARG A 218 -2.94 -19.60 -49.71
N LEU A 219 -2.93 -18.27 -49.82
CA LEU A 219 -3.22 -17.55 -51.07
C LEU A 219 -2.15 -17.82 -52.14
N LEU A 220 -0.89 -17.99 -51.75
CA LEU A 220 0.19 -18.34 -52.67
C LEU A 220 0.11 -19.79 -53.15
N VAL A 221 -0.28 -20.72 -52.28
CA VAL A 221 -0.47 -22.14 -52.64
C VAL A 221 -1.68 -22.31 -53.56
N GLU A 222 -2.80 -21.64 -53.25
CA GLU A 222 -4.00 -21.61 -54.11
C GLU A 222 -3.64 -21.11 -55.51
N ARG A 223 -2.92 -19.99 -55.60
CA ARG A 223 -2.41 -19.47 -56.87
C ARG A 223 -1.44 -20.40 -57.59
N LEU A 224 -0.61 -21.15 -56.86
CA LEU A 224 0.32 -22.11 -57.46
C LEU A 224 -0.41 -23.31 -58.07
N LEU A 225 -1.52 -23.73 -57.46
CA LEU A 225 -2.40 -24.78 -57.99
C LEU A 225 -3.15 -24.28 -59.21
N GLU A 226 -3.70 -23.06 -59.15
CA GLU A 226 -4.31 -22.39 -60.30
C GLU A 226 -3.32 -22.25 -61.46
N GLU A 227 -2.08 -21.82 -61.24
CA GLU A 227 -1.06 -21.70 -62.31
C GLU A 227 -0.72 -23.04 -62.98
N ARG A 228 -0.89 -24.17 -62.27
CA ARG A 228 -0.75 -25.51 -62.83
C ARG A 228 -1.98 -25.96 -63.62
N ASP A 229 -3.17 -25.67 -63.12
CA ASP A 229 -4.45 -26.02 -63.75
C ASP A 229 -4.86 -25.06 -64.89
N HIS A 230 -4.32 -23.84 -64.92
CA HIS A 230 -4.55 -22.83 -65.96
C HIS A 230 -4.01 -23.20 -67.35
N LEU A 231 -3.33 -24.35 -67.49
CA LEU A 231 -3.16 -24.99 -68.79
C LEU A 231 -4.50 -25.52 -69.37
N LEU A 232 -5.60 -25.53 -68.59
CA LEU A 232 -6.90 -26.10 -68.98
C LEU A 232 -8.15 -25.21 -68.71
N ALA A 233 -8.08 -24.10 -67.98
CA ALA A 233 -9.26 -23.25 -67.75
C ALA A 233 -8.96 -21.75 -67.60
N SER A 234 -9.68 -20.93 -68.38
CA SER A 234 -9.68 -19.48 -68.36
C SER A 234 -10.55 -18.94 -67.21
N HIS A 235 -9.96 -18.72 -66.04
CA HIS A 235 -10.59 -17.93 -64.98
C HIS A 235 -9.77 -16.69 -64.62
N PRO A 236 -10.34 -15.48 -64.69
CA PRO A 236 -9.67 -14.24 -64.36
C PRO A 236 -10.00 -13.83 -62.91
N THR A 237 -9.00 -13.65 -62.07
CA THR A 237 -8.80 -12.44 -61.24
C THR A 237 -7.47 -12.50 -60.46
N PRO A 238 -6.31 -12.70 -61.14
CA PRO A 238 -4.99 -12.78 -60.50
C PRO A 238 -4.62 -11.50 -59.71
N PHE A 239 -5.25 -10.37 -60.04
CA PHE A 239 -5.02 -9.07 -59.41
C PHE A 239 -5.65 -8.94 -58.02
N ALA A 240 -6.81 -9.55 -57.78
CA ALA A 240 -7.50 -9.47 -56.48
C ALA A 240 -6.72 -10.25 -55.41
N THR A 241 -6.35 -11.50 -55.72
CA THR A 241 -5.50 -12.34 -54.87
C THR A 241 -4.14 -11.71 -54.64
N HIS A 242 -3.55 -11.08 -55.65
CA HIS A 242 -2.29 -10.34 -55.51
C HIS A 242 -2.42 -9.13 -54.57
N GLY A 243 -3.50 -8.36 -54.68
CA GLY A 243 -3.79 -7.25 -53.77
C GLY A 243 -3.95 -7.71 -52.31
N LEU A 244 -4.65 -8.83 -52.09
CA LEU A 244 -4.79 -9.44 -50.76
C LEU A 244 -3.44 -9.85 -50.16
N VAL A 245 -2.56 -10.48 -50.96
CA VAL A 245 -1.21 -10.84 -50.52
C VAL A 245 -0.41 -9.59 -50.10
N ILE A 246 -0.44 -8.51 -50.89
CA ILE A 246 0.23 -7.25 -50.54
C ILE A 246 -0.32 -6.67 -49.23
N CYS A 247 -1.64 -6.65 -49.05
CA CYS A 247 -2.28 -6.18 -47.83
C CYS A 247 -1.81 -6.97 -46.59
N HIS A 248 -1.76 -8.30 -46.67
CA HIS A 248 -1.26 -9.12 -45.58
C HIS A 248 0.25 -8.97 -45.35
N VAL A 249 1.06 -8.81 -46.40
CA VAL A 249 2.50 -8.49 -46.28
C VAL A 249 2.71 -7.13 -45.62
N HIS A 250 1.89 -6.13 -45.92
CA HIS A 250 1.93 -4.84 -45.24
C HIS A 250 1.59 -4.98 -43.74
N ARG A 251 0.55 -5.74 -43.40
CA ARG A 251 0.21 -6.06 -42.00
C ARG A 251 1.36 -6.78 -41.28
N LEU A 252 2.02 -7.74 -41.95
CA LEU A 252 3.21 -8.41 -41.42
C LEU A 252 4.34 -7.42 -41.12
N ARG A 253 4.58 -6.43 -41.99
CA ARG A 253 5.58 -5.37 -41.73
C ARG A 253 5.23 -4.52 -40.50
N THR A 254 3.95 -4.21 -40.31
CA THR A 254 3.48 -3.49 -39.12
C THR A 254 3.69 -4.32 -37.85
N TYR A 255 3.42 -5.63 -37.88
CA TYR A 255 3.70 -6.52 -36.75
C TYR A 255 5.21 -6.70 -36.51
N ALA A 256 6.02 -6.70 -37.58
CA ALA A 256 7.47 -6.79 -37.51
C ALA A 256 8.12 -5.63 -36.72
N MET A 257 7.45 -4.47 -36.64
CA MET A 257 7.93 -3.33 -35.84
C MET A 257 7.89 -3.58 -34.34
N TYR A 258 7.04 -4.50 -33.87
CA TYR A 258 6.97 -4.87 -32.45
C TYR A 258 8.04 -5.89 -32.06
N LEU A 259 8.77 -6.48 -33.01
CA LEU A 259 9.84 -7.42 -32.68
C LEU A 259 11.06 -6.73 -32.07
N PRO A 260 11.78 -7.42 -31.17
CA PRO A 260 13.04 -6.93 -30.64
C PRO A 260 14.05 -6.66 -31.76
N SER A 261 14.78 -5.54 -31.64
CA SER A 261 15.90 -5.22 -32.53
C SER A 261 17.19 -6.00 -32.18
N LYS A 262 17.13 -6.91 -31.19
CA LYS A 262 18.27 -7.73 -30.76
C LYS A 262 18.78 -8.56 -31.94
N ASN A 263 20.10 -8.59 -32.13
CA ASN A 263 20.77 -9.37 -33.18
C ASN A 263 20.27 -9.09 -34.62
N ASN A 264 19.77 -7.87 -34.87
CA ASN A 264 19.18 -7.48 -36.16
C ASN A 264 18.03 -8.42 -36.63
N LEU A 265 17.31 -9.04 -35.69
CA LEU A 265 16.19 -9.94 -35.99
C LEU A 265 15.13 -9.24 -36.85
N ARG A 266 14.72 -8.05 -36.44
CA ARG A 266 13.77 -7.20 -37.17
C ARG A 266 14.23 -6.93 -38.62
N GLY A 267 15.50 -6.62 -38.83
CA GLY A 267 16.02 -6.34 -40.18
C GLY A 267 15.91 -7.56 -41.09
N ARG A 268 16.34 -8.73 -40.62
CA ARG A 268 16.30 -9.98 -41.38
C ARG A 268 14.86 -10.41 -41.72
N VAL A 269 13.92 -10.26 -40.78
CA VAL A 269 12.49 -10.53 -41.03
C VAL A 269 11.92 -9.55 -42.06
N LEU A 270 12.28 -8.26 -41.99
CA LEU A 270 11.85 -7.28 -42.98
C LEU A 270 12.42 -7.57 -44.38
N ASP A 271 13.63 -8.11 -44.47
CA ASP A 271 14.22 -8.53 -45.74
C ASP A 271 13.48 -9.73 -46.37
N ASP A 272 13.06 -10.71 -45.56
CA ASP A 272 12.17 -11.78 -46.01
C ASP A 272 10.80 -11.25 -46.49
N LEU A 273 10.22 -10.29 -45.76
CA LEU A 273 8.96 -9.64 -46.16
C LEU A 273 9.11 -8.74 -47.40
N ARG A 274 10.30 -8.23 -47.69
CA ARG A 274 10.61 -7.53 -48.96
C ARG A 274 10.69 -8.51 -50.12
N ALA A 275 11.24 -9.71 -49.90
CA ALA A 275 11.31 -10.75 -50.92
C ALA A 275 9.90 -11.19 -51.37
N LEU A 276 8.94 -11.32 -50.44
CA LEU A 276 7.54 -11.66 -50.75
C LEU A 276 6.82 -10.59 -51.59
N ASP A 277 7.19 -9.32 -51.41
CA ASP A 277 6.65 -8.17 -52.11
C ASP A 277 7.31 -7.96 -53.49
N TYR A 278 8.41 -8.66 -53.78
CA TYR A 278 9.15 -8.46 -55.01
C TYR A 278 8.32 -8.89 -56.24
N PRO A 279 8.08 -8.00 -57.23
CA PRO A 279 7.20 -8.30 -58.37
C PRO A 279 7.75 -9.37 -59.31
N ARG A 280 9.08 -9.47 -59.45
CA ARG A 280 9.73 -10.40 -60.39
C ARG A 280 9.92 -11.81 -59.81
N MET A 281 9.56 -12.02 -58.54
CA MET A 281 9.67 -13.33 -57.89
C MET A 281 8.45 -14.19 -58.25
N GLY A 282 8.67 -15.39 -58.78
CA GLY A 282 7.59 -16.32 -59.14
C GLY A 282 6.85 -16.85 -57.91
N VAL A 283 5.59 -17.28 -58.09
CA VAL A 283 4.73 -17.76 -56.99
C VAL A 283 5.40 -18.88 -56.20
N ARG A 284 6.03 -19.83 -56.90
CA ARG A 284 6.80 -20.93 -56.27
C ARG A 284 7.95 -20.44 -55.38
N GLN A 285 8.67 -19.39 -55.79
CA GLN A 285 9.75 -18.82 -54.99
C GLN A 285 9.22 -18.09 -53.75
N LYS A 286 8.03 -17.47 -53.85
CA LYS A 286 7.35 -16.84 -52.70
C LYS A 286 6.92 -17.89 -51.68
N VAL A 287 6.36 -19.02 -52.12
CA VAL A 287 6.00 -20.15 -51.23
C VAL A 287 7.24 -20.67 -50.50
N MET A 288 8.35 -20.89 -51.21
CA MET A 288 9.63 -21.31 -50.59
C MET A 288 10.16 -20.29 -49.58
N THR A 289 9.91 -19.00 -49.80
CA THR A 289 10.26 -17.94 -48.84
C THR A 289 9.38 -18.03 -47.59
N CYS A 290 8.08 -18.27 -47.72
CA CYS A 290 7.19 -18.52 -46.58
C CYS A 290 7.64 -19.76 -45.78
N GLU A 291 7.97 -20.88 -46.45
CA GLU A 291 8.48 -22.08 -45.79
C GLU A 291 9.80 -21.81 -45.05
N ARG A 292 10.71 -21.05 -45.64
CA ARG A 292 11.96 -20.63 -44.98
C ARG A 292 11.66 -19.82 -43.73
N MET A 293 10.74 -18.86 -43.80
CA MET A 293 10.34 -18.05 -42.66
C MET A 293 9.80 -18.91 -41.51
N TRP A 294 8.96 -19.90 -41.81
CA TRP A 294 8.47 -20.86 -40.80
C TRP A 294 9.60 -21.68 -40.16
N ARG A 295 10.65 -22.04 -40.90
CA ARG A 295 11.79 -22.80 -40.35
C ARG A 295 12.77 -21.94 -39.55
N CYS A 296 13.01 -20.70 -39.99
CA CYS A 296 14.03 -19.83 -39.41
C CYS A 296 13.53 -19.07 -38.16
N TRP A 297 12.24 -18.77 -38.07
CA TRP A 297 11.72 -17.87 -37.04
C TRP A 297 10.94 -18.62 -35.95
N GLY A 298 11.61 -18.91 -34.84
CA GLY A 298 11.03 -19.65 -33.71
C GLY A 298 9.77 -19.01 -33.09
N PHE A 299 9.63 -17.68 -33.15
CA PHE A 299 8.44 -16.97 -32.64
C PHE A 299 7.18 -17.19 -33.50
N LEU A 300 7.31 -17.69 -34.74
CA LEU A 300 6.17 -18.09 -35.56
C LEU A 300 5.68 -19.49 -35.17
N ASN A 301 6.58 -20.34 -34.65
CA ASN A 301 6.31 -21.73 -34.30
C ASN A 301 6.01 -21.95 -32.83
N SER A 302 6.24 -20.96 -31.96
CA SER A 302 5.96 -21.10 -30.54
C SER A 302 4.47 -21.43 -30.35
N ARG A 303 4.19 -22.69 -29.99
CA ARG A 303 2.93 -23.05 -29.37
C ARG A 303 2.92 -22.33 -28.03
N ASP A 304 1.88 -21.54 -27.80
CA ASP A 304 1.64 -20.92 -26.50
C ASP A 304 1.44 -22.05 -25.47
N GLU A 305 2.53 -22.49 -24.85
CA GLU A 305 2.52 -23.17 -23.55
C GLU A 305 2.63 -22.11 -22.45
#